data_AF-A0A9P4GXT0-F1
#
_entry.id   AF-A0A9P4GXT0-F1
#
_cell.length_a   1.000
_cell.length_b   1.000
_cell.length_c   1.000
_cell.angle_alpha   90.00
_cell.angle_beta   90.00
_cell.angle_gamma   90.00
#
_symmetry.space_group_name_H-M   'P 1'
#
loop_
_entity.id
_entity.type
_entity.pdbx_description
1 polymer ?
#
loop_
_entity_poly.entity_id
_entity_poly.type
_entity_poly.pdbx_seq_one_letter_code
_entity_poly.pdbx_strand_id
1 'polypeptide(L)'
;YACRYWISHLIQSQQHIGDGDTTHLFLQKHLLHWLEAMIFMRESSRCIHLLDSLQALAGVRQPSVSMVQSFLQDAKRFVLLFQTILADAPLQIYYSAIVFVPQTSLIRRTFEQQVPHEVRMLSMKEADWDACRSTLEGHSNSVMAVAFSPDGQIL
;
A
#
# COMPACT_ATOMS: atom_id res chain seq x y z
N TYR A 1 3.06 -18.99 6.13
CA TYR A 1 4.49 -18.72 6.43
C TYR A 1 5.07 -17.75 5.41
N ALA A 2 5.16 -18.10 4.11
CA ALA A 2 5.79 -17.27 3.08
C ALA A 2 5.33 -15.79 3.08
N CYS A 3 4.01 -15.52 3.02
CA CYS A 3 3.49 -14.14 2.99
C CYS A 3 3.92 -13.27 4.19
N ARG A 4 4.05 -13.87 5.38
CA ARG A 4 4.38 -13.17 6.63
C ARG A 4 5.87 -12.88 6.80
N TYR A 5 6.74 -13.74 6.26
CA TYR A 5 8.15 -13.79 6.64
C TYR A 5 9.15 -13.57 5.49
N TRP A 6 8.72 -13.52 4.23
CA TRP A 6 9.65 -13.31 3.11
C TRP A 6 10.48 -12.03 3.24
N ILE A 7 9.88 -10.93 3.73
CA ILE A 7 10.57 -9.66 3.99
C ILE A 7 11.58 -9.80 5.14
N SER A 8 11.22 -10.55 6.19
CA SER A 8 12.13 -10.84 7.29
C SER A 8 13.36 -11.61 6.81
N HIS A 9 13.17 -12.59 5.92
CA HIS A 9 14.27 -13.32 5.29
C HIS A 9 15.12 -12.40 4.40
N LEU A 10 14.48 -11.50 3.65
CA LEU A 10 15.19 -10.52 2.83
C LEU A 10 16.08 -9.60 3.70
N ILE A 11 15.56 -9.08 4.82
CA ILE A 11 16.34 -8.30 5.78
C ILE A 11 17.55 -9.09 6.29
N GLN A 12 17.33 -10.34 6.73
CA GLN A 12 18.40 -11.18 7.28
C GLN A 12 19.46 -11.57 6.24
N SER A 13 19.08 -11.67 4.98
CA SER A 13 20.00 -11.94 3.88
C SER A 13 20.96 -10.78 3.57
N GLN A 14 20.76 -9.62 4.19
CA GLN A 14 21.53 -8.38 3.96
C GLN A 14 21.52 -7.93 2.48
N GLN A 15 20.50 -8.35 1.72
CA GLN A 15 20.32 -7.92 0.35
C GLN A 15 19.61 -6.56 0.31
N HIS A 16 20.08 -5.70 -0.57
CA HIS A 16 19.47 -4.42 -0.85
C HIS A 16 18.51 -4.53 -2.02
N ILE A 17 17.49 -3.68 -2.02
CA ILE A 17 16.55 -3.59 -3.13
C ILE A 17 17.02 -2.47 -4.05
N GLY A 18 17.15 -2.77 -5.33
CA GLY A 18 17.52 -1.83 -6.39
C GLY A 18 16.44 -1.70 -7.45
N ASP A 19 16.49 -0.60 -8.21
CA ASP A 19 15.59 -0.38 -9.33
C ASP A 19 15.76 -1.49 -10.38
N GLY A 20 14.68 -2.24 -10.61
CA GLY A 20 14.60 -3.28 -11.64
C GLY A 20 15.17 -4.63 -11.20
N ASP A 21 15.53 -4.78 -9.93
CA ASP A 21 15.93 -6.08 -9.40
C ASP A 21 14.74 -7.05 -9.27
N THR A 22 15.04 -8.29 -8.88
CA THR A 22 14.03 -9.34 -8.72
C THR A 22 12.95 -8.98 -7.70
N THR A 23 13.27 -8.24 -6.66
CA THR A 23 12.33 -7.83 -5.61
C THR A 23 11.42 -6.70 -6.11
N HIS A 24 11.97 -5.71 -6.80
CA HIS A 24 11.21 -4.63 -7.40
C HIS A 24 10.23 -5.17 -8.45
N LEU A 25 10.69 -6.06 -9.32
CA LEU A 25 9.83 -6.71 -10.32
C LEU A 25 8.75 -7.60 -9.66
N PHE A 26 9.11 -8.32 -8.59
CA PHE A 26 8.16 -9.09 -7.81
C PHE A 26 7.06 -8.18 -7.22
N LEU A 27 7.45 -7.05 -6.63
CA LEU A 27 6.50 -6.09 -6.06
C LEU A 27 5.58 -5.51 -7.14
N GLN A 28 6.12 -5.10 -8.28
CA GLN A 28 5.32 -4.58 -9.40
C GLN A 28 4.32 -5.60 -9.95
N LYS A 29 4.60 -6.90 -9.82
CA LYS A 29 3.69 -7.95 -10.28
C LYS A 29 2.71 -8.44 -9.20
N HIS A 30 3.17 -8.54 -7.95
CA HIS A 30 2.52 -9.31 -6.91
C HIS A 30 2.20 -8.55 -5.62
N LEU A 31 2.45 -7.24 -5.53
CA LEU A 31 2.14 -6.46 -4.34
C LEU A 31 0.67 -6.58 -3.93
N LEU A 32 -0.28 -6.42 -4.85
CA LEU A 32 -1.71 -6.49 -4.52
C LEU A 32 -2.12 -7.88 -4.05
N HIS A 33 -1.64 -8.94 -4.70
CA HIS A 33 -1.85 -10.32 -4.27
C HIS A 33 -1.28 -10.58 -2.87
N TRP A 34 -0.12 -10.00 -2.56
CA TRP A 34 0.47 -10.10 -1.23
C TRP A 34 -0.35 -9.35 -0.18
N LEU A 35 -0.80 -8.12 -0.47
CA LEU A 35 -1.69 -7.36 0.40
C LEU A 35 -2.99 -8.12 0.66
N GLU A 36 -3.63 -8.62 -0.39
CA GLU A 36 -4.83 -9.46 -0.32
C GLU A 36 -4.62 -10.66 0.62
N ALA A 37 -3.53 -11.41 0.43
CA ALA A 37 -3.21 -12.56 1.29
C ALA A 37 -2.97 -12.14 2.75
N MET A 38 -2.33 -11.01 3.00
CA MET A 38 -2.09 -10.48 4.35
C MET A 38 -3.38 -10.03 5.03
N ILE A 39 -4.28 -9.40 4.28
CA ILE A 39 -5.61 -9.01 4.76
C ILE A 39 -6.45 -10.24 5.10
N PHE A 40 -6.45 -11.27 4.25
CA PHE A 40 -7.12 -12.55 4.56
C PHE A 40 -6.58 -13.19 5.83
N MET A 41 -5.30 -12.98 6.15
CA MET A 41 -4.67 -13.42 7.39
C MET A 41 -4.96 -12.49 8.59
N ARG A 42 -5.80 -11.46 8.42
CA ARG A 42 -6.11 -10.39 9.40
C ARG A 42 -4.88 -9.62 9.87
N GLU A 43 -3.91 -9.42 8.98
CA GLU A 43 -2.63 -8.76 9.27
C GLU A 43 -2.40 -7.51 8.40
N SER A 44 -3.47 -6.73 8.17
CA SER A 44 -3.41 -5.49 7.40
C SER A 44 -2.53 -4.43 8.05
N SER A 45 -2.59 -4.25 9.37
CA SER A 45 -1.74 -3.32 10.13
C SER A 45 -0.24 -3.62 9.94
N ARG A 46 0.12 -4.91 9.92
CA ARG A 46 1.49 -5.37 9.71
C ARG A 46 2.02 -5.02 8.31
N CYS A 47 1.15 -4.87 7.31
CA CYS A 47 1.58 -4.51 5.95
C CYS A 47 2.31 -3.17 5.91
N ILE A 48 1.89 -2.19 6.72
CA ILE A 48 2.54 -0.87 6.78
C ILE A 48 3.98 -0.99 7.28
N HIS A 49 4.20 -1.71 8.39
CA HIS A 49 5.54 -1.92 8.93
C HIS A 49 6.46 -2.70 7.98
N LEU A 50 5.87 -3.64 7.23
CA LEU A 50 6.59 -4.42 6.24
C LEU A 50 6.96 -3.58 5.00
N LEU A 51 6.08 -2.66 4.58
CA LEU A 51 6.41 -1.67 3.54
C LEU A 51 7.51 -0.71 3.99
N ASP A 52 7.47 -0.24 5.24
CA ASP A 52 8.54 0.59 5.82
C ASP A 52 9.89 -0.13 5.84
N SER A 53 9.87 -1.43 6.14
CA SER A 53 11.07 -2.28 6.08
C SER A 53 11.63 -2.40 4.66
N LEU A 54 10.77 -2.58 3.66
CA LEU A 54 11.20 -2.62 2.25
C LEU A 54 11.76 -1.27 1.81
N GLN A 55 11.18 -0.16 2.25
CA GLN A 55 11.72 1.19 1.99
C GLN A 55 13.09 1.38 2.60
N ALA A 56 13.30 0.93 3.84
CA ALA A 56 14.62 1.00 4.46
C ALA A 56 15.67 0.21 3.64
N LEU A 57 15.33 -0.99 3.16
CA LEU A 57 16.23 -1.81 2.33
C LEU A 57 16.55 -1.19 0.97
N ALA A 58 15.59 -0.49 0.37
CA ALA A 58 15.78 0.22 -0.90
C ALA A 58 16.61 1.51 -0.75
N GLY A 59 16.55 2.17 0.41
CA GLY A 59 17.16 3.49 0.63
C GLY A 59 18.67 3.47 0.90
N VAL A 60 19.25 2.30 1.20
CA VAL A 60 20.67 2.20 1.62
C VAL A 60 21.66 2.58 0.52
N ARG A 61 21.36 2.27 -0.75
CA ARG A 61 22.33 2.44 -1.85
C ARG A 61 22.22 3.77 -2.59
N GLN A 62 21.05 4.39 -2.63
CA GLN A 62 20.82 5.61 -3.43
C GLN A 62 19.86 6.57 -2.70
N PRO A 63 20.35 7.67 -2.13
CA PRO A 63 19.50 8.70 -1.52
C PRO A 63 18.79 9.60 -2.56
N SER A 64 19.09 9.46 -3.85
CA SER A 64 18.38 10.13 -4.96
C SER A 64 17.13 9.35 -5.38
N VAL A 65 16.25 9.99 -6.16
CA VAL A 65 14.92 9.51 -6.59
C VAL A 65 14.97 8.10 -7.22
N SER A 66 14.83 7.06 -6.41
CA SER A 66 14.72 5.67 -6.86
C SER A 66 13.27 5.35 -7.25
N MET A 67 13.12 4.61 -8.35
CA MET A 67 11.80 4.12 -8.79
C MET A 67 11.17 3.22 -7.72
N VAL A 68 11.93 2.28 -7.14
CA VAL A 68 11.39 1.39 -6.10
C VAL A 68 10.99 2.17 -4.83
N GLN A 69 11.74 3.21 -4.46
CA GLN A 69 11.36 4.10 -3.35
C GLN A 69 10.02 4.78 -3.61
N SER A 70 9.87 5.42 -4.77
CA SER A 70 8.62 6.10 -5.15
C SER A 70 7.45 5.12 -5.19
N PHE A 71 7.66 3.92 -5.72
CA PHE A 71 6.65 2.85 -5.79
C PHE A 71 6.21 2.40 -4.39
N LEU A 72 7.15 2.15 -3.48
CA LEU A 72 6.85 1.75 -2.10
C LEU A 72 6.18 2.88 -1.29
N GLN A 73 6.55 4.14 -1.52
CA GLN A 73 5.89 5.29 -0.93
C GLN A 73 4.42 5.39 -1.38
N ASP A 74 4.19 5.21 -2.68
CA ASP A 74 2.85 5.18 -3.26
C ASP A 74 2.02 3.99 -2.75
N ALA A 75 2.64 2.81 -2.62
CA ALA A 75 2.06 1.61 -2.01
C ALA A 75 1.61 1.88 -0.56
N LYS A 76 2.44 2.55 0.24
CA LYS A 76 2.09 2.88 1.62
C LYS A 76 0.90 3.84 1.69
N ARG A 77 0.84 4.85 0.81
CA ARG A 77 -0.31 5.75 0.69
C ARG A 77 -1.58 4.98 0.32
N PHE A 78 -1.47 4.08 -0.65
CA PHE A 78 -2.56 3.20 -1.07
C PHE A 78 -3.12 2.37 0.10
N VAL A 79 -2.27 1.67 0.85
CA VAL A 79 -2.73 0.84 1.97
C VAL A 79 -3.37 1.67 3.08
N LEU A 80 -2.83 2.85 3.38
CA LEU A 80 -3.40 3.75 4.40
C LEU A 80 -4.77 4.33 3.99
N LEU A 81 -4.92 4.70 2.71
CA LEU A 81 -6.17 5.27 2.21
C LEU A 81 -7.33 4.27 2.30
N PHE A 82 -7.07 2.99 2.02
CA PHE A 82 -8.10 1.96 1.99
C PHE A 82 -8.10 1.06 3.23
N GLN A 83 -7.33 1.37 4.27
CA GLN A 83 -7.10 0.47 5.41
C GLN A 83 -8.38 -0.14 6.00
N THR A 84 -9.43 0.67 6.14
CA THR A 84 -10.75 0.26 6.64
C THR A 84 -11.47 -0.68 5.68
N ILE A 85 -11.59 -0.28 4.41
CA ILE A 85 -12.24 -1.07 3.34
C ILE A 85 -11.53 -2.40 3.12
N LEU A 86 -10.20 -2.38 3.16
CA LEU A 86 -9.37 -3.56 2.99
C LEU A 86 -9.64 -4.60 4.07
N ALA A 87 -9.79 -4.19 5.34
CA ALA A 87 -10.04 -5.11 6.44
C ALA A 87 -11.34 -5.90 6.28
N ASP A 88 -12.39 -5.27 5.73
CA ASP A 88 -13.72 -5.87 5.62
C ASP A 88 -13.95 -6.61 4.30
N ALA A 89 -13.35 -6.14 3.19
CA ALA A 89 -13.58 -6.68 1.87
C ALA A 89 -12.29 -6.71 1.02
N PRO A 90 -11.46 -7.76 1.14
CA PRO A 90 -10.15 -7.83 0.48
C PRO A 90 -10.21 -7.67 -1.05
N LEU A 91 -11.25 -8.21 -1.69
CA LEU A 91 -11.45 -8.11 -3.14
C LEU A 91 -11.72 -6.69 -3.62
N GLN A 92 -12.17 -5.77 -2.74
CA GLN A 92 -12.40 -4.38 -3.09
C GLN A 92 -11.12 -3.65 -3.53
N ILE A 93 -9.93 -4.23 -3.30
CA ILE A 93 -8.67 -3.77 -3.89
C ILE A 93 -8.83 -3.53 -5.39
N TYR A 94 -9.37 -4.52 -6.11
CA TYR A 94 -9.38 -4.52 -7.57
C TYR A 94 -10.55 -3.71 -8.16
N TYR A 95 -11.69 -3.71 -7.48
CA TYR A 95 -12.92 -3.07 -7.97
C TYR A 95 -12.99 -1.60 -7.57
N SER A 96 -12.60 -1.26 -6.35
CA SER A 96 -12.76 0.09 -5.81
C SER A 96 -11.40 0.75 -5.58
N ALA A 97 -10.50 0.12 -4.83
CA ALA A 97 -9.31 0.79 -4.35
C ALA A 97 -8.44 1.34 -5.50
N ILE A 98 -8.06 0.51 -6.48
CA ILE A 98 -7.25 0.97 -7.63
C ILE A 98 -7.96 2.07 -8.42
N VAL A 99 -9.28 1.93 -8.61
CA VAL A 99 -10.11 2.85 -9.39
C VAL A 99 -10.14 4.23 -8.73
N PHE A 100 -10.24 4.28 -7.40
CA PHE A 100 -10.35 5.50 -6.61
C PHE A 100 -9.00 6.17 -6.29
N VAL A 101 -7.86 5.64 -6.72
CA VAL A 101 -6.53 6.27 -6.48
C VAL A 101 -6.20 7.30 -7.58
N PRO A 102 -5.45 8.38 -7.30
CA PRO A 102 -5.06 9.38 -8.29
C PRO A 102 -4.42 8.79 -9.55
N GLN A 103 -4.56 9.47 -10.70
CA GLN A 103 -3.99 8.99 -11.97
C GLN A 103 -2.45 9.02 -12.02
N THR A 104 -1.81 9.85 -11.20
CA THR A 104 -0.35 9.88 -11.04
C THR A 104 0.19 8.71 -10.23
N SER A 105 -0.65 7.99 -9.48
CA SER A 105 -0.23 6.86 -8.66
C SER A 105 0.43 5.77 -9.49
N LEU A 106 1.61 5.35 -9.03
CA LEU A 106 2.36 4.23 -9.59
C LEU A 106 1.62 2.92 -9.37
N ILE A 107 0.97 2.72 -8.23
CA ILE A 107 0.12 1.55 -7.96
C ILE A 107 -0.99 1.46 -9.02
N ARG A 108 -1.71 2.56 -9.26
CA ARG A 108 -2.76 2.56 -10.28
C ARG A 108 -2.22 2.18 -11.66
N ARG A 109 -1.14 2.83 -12.11
CA ARG A 109 -0.52 2.56 -13.43
C ARG A 109 0.00 1.13 -13.54
N THR A 110 0.56 0.59 -12.47
CA THR A 110 1.17 -0.75 -12.45
C THR A 110 0.11 -1.85 -12.50
N PHE A 111 -1.02 -1.64 -11.82
CA PHE A 111 -2.06 -2.66 -11.66
C PHE A 111 -3.33 -2.39 -12.46
N GLU A 112 -3.31 -1.44 -13.39
CA GLU A 112 -4.48 -1.07 -14.21
C GLU A 112 -5.07 -2.27 -14.95
N GLN A 113 -4.22 -3.17 -15.46
CA GLN A 113 -4.64 -4.37 -16.18
C GLN A 113 -5.28 -5.44 -15.29
N GLN A 114 -5.17 -5.31 -13.96
CA GLN A 114 -5.83 -6.22 -13.00
C GLN A 114 -7.24 -5.74 -12.61
N VAL A 115 -7.62 -4.52 -13.03
CA VAL A 115 -8.97 -3.99 -12.80
C VAL A 115 -9.92 -4.58 -13.86
N PRO A 116 -11.07 -5.15 -13.44
CA PRO A 116 -12.09 -5.62 -14.38
C PRO A 116 -12.57 -4.49 -15.30
N HIS A 117 -12.78 -4.82 -16.58
CA HIS A 117 -13.09 -3.83 -17.62
C HIS A 117 -14.42 -3.11 -17.38
N GLU A 118 -15.32 -3.77 -16.66
CA GLU A 118 -16.67 -3.34 -16.31
C GLU A 118 -16.68 -2.21 -15.27
N VAL A 119 -15.56 -1.98 -14.57
CA VAL A 119 -15.47 -1.07 -13.41
C VAL A 119 -14.73 0.23 -13.76
N ARG A 120 -14.60 0.55 -15.06
CA ARG A 120 -13.97 1.80 -15.49
C ARG A 120 -14.83 3.00 -15.06
N MET A 121 -14.31 3.78 -14.12
CA MET A 121 -14.93 5.01 -13.65
C MET A 121 -15.13 6.00 -14.80
N LEU A 122 -16.35 6.54 -14.92
CA LEU A 122 -16.74 7.52 -15.94
C LEU A 122 -16.45 8.98 -15.55
N SER A 123 -15.97 9.23 -14.32
CA SER A 123 -15.74 10.59 -13.80
C SER A 123 -14.26 10.84 -13.49
N MET A 124 -13.79 12.04 -13.84
CA MET A 124 -12.42 12.49 -13.61
C MET A 124 -12.15 12.62 -12.11
N LYS A 125 -11.12 11.92 -11.62
CA LYS A 125 -10.58 12.09 -10.27
C LYS A 125 -9.35 13.01 -10.27
N GLU A 126 -9.02 13.51 -9.08
CA GLU A 126 -7.88 14.38 -8.80
C GLU A 126 -6.58 13.86 -9.43
N ALA A 127 -5.81 14.78 -10.01
CA ALA A 127 -4.61 14.45 -10.76
C ALA A 127 -3.52 13.86 -9.85
N ASP A 128 -3.44 14.30 -8.59
CA ASP A 128 -2.42 13.89 -7.63
C ASP A 128 -3.01 13.51 -6.27
N TRP A 129 -2.20 12.91 -5.41
CA TRP A 129 -2.58 12.60 -4.03
C TRP A 129 -2.91 13.87 -3.26
N ASP A 130 -4.07 13.88 -2.61
CA ASP A 130 -4.39 14.87 -1.60
C ASP A 130 -3.47 14.73 -0.37
N ALA A 131 -3.32 15.81 0.40
CA ALA A 131 -2.59 15.82 1.66
C ALA A 131 -3.24 14.90 2.72
N CYS A 132 -4.55 14.62 2.59
CA CYS A 132 -5.26 13.68 3.43
C CYS A 132 -4.77 12.24 3.18
N ARG A 133 -4.25 11.59 4.23
CA ARG A 133 -3.68 10.24 4.13
C ARG A 133 -4.65 9.12 4.50
N SER A 134 -5.69 9.44 5.27
CA SER A 134 -6.74 8.51 5.70
C SER A 134 -7.87 9.32 6.34
N THR A 135 -9.11 8.82 6.20
CA THR A 135 -10.30 9.40 6.85
C THR A 135 -10.79 8.41 7.90
N LEU A 136 -10.93 8.86 9.15
CA LEU A 136 -11.57 8.08 10.20
C LEU A 136 -13.08 8.25 10.10
N GLU A 137 -13.79 7.16 9.83
CA GLU A 137 -15.24 7.12 9.67
C GLU A 137 -15.88 6.19 10.72
N GLY A 138 -17.19 6.32 10.94
CA GLY A 138 -17.95 5.42 11.85
C GLY A 138 -18.59 6.10 13.06
N HIS A 139 -18.40 7.40 13.25
CA HIS A 139 -19.08 8.16 14.30
C HIS A 139 -20.42 8.70 13.81
N SER A 140 -21.50 8.48 14.57
CA SER A 140 -22.84 8.98 14.22
C SER A 140 -23.13 10.41 14.72
N ASN A 141 -22.24 10.96 15.56
CA ASN A 141 -22.36 12.27 16.19
C ASN A 141 -20.99 12.99 16.18
N SER A 142 -20.96 14.28 16.55
CA SER A 142 -19.74 15.08 16.62
C SER A 142 -18.65 14.42 17.48
N VAL A 143 -17.45 14.34 16.93
CA VAL A 143 -16.26 13.85 17.63
C VAL A 143 -15.70 14.97 18.51
N MET A 144 -15.61 14.73 19.81
CA MET A 144 -15.15 15.73 20.79
C MET A 144 -13.65 15.62 21.11
N ALA A 145 -13.01 14.48 20.82
CA ALA A 145 -11.60 14.23 21.05
C ALA A 145 -11.10 13.06 20.20
N VAL A 146 -9.81 13.05 19.89
CA VAL A 146 -9.07 11.92 19.28
C VAL A 146 -7.78 11.70 20.06
N ALA A 147 -7.31 10.46 20.16
CA ALA A 147 -6.06 10.11 20.82
C ALA A 147 -5.26 9.16 19.92
N PHE A 148 -3.95 9.37 19.85
CA PHE A 148 -3.05 8.51 19.08
C PHE A 148 -2.47 7.44 19.98
N SER A 149 -2.37 6.20 19.47
CA SER A 149 -1.59 5.18 20.16
C SER A 149 -0.10 5.56 20.17
N PRO A 150 0.65 5.26 21.26
CA PRO A 150 2.07 5.61 21.36
C PRO A 150 2.96 4.98 20.29
N ASP A 151 2.51 3.87 19.69
CA ASP A 151 3.17 3.15 18.60
C ASP A 151 2.69 3.59 17.20
N GLY A 152 1.75 4.53 17.12
CA GLY A 152 1.17 5.04 15.87
C GLY A 152 0.38 4.01 15.06
N GLN A 153 0.04 2.86 15.66
CA GLN A 153 -0.66 1.77 14.98
C GLN A 153 -2.19 1.89 15.02
N ILE A 154 -2.74 2.63 15.99
CA ILE A 154 -4.19 2.73 16.22
C ILE A 154 -4.59 4.18 16.50
N LEU A 155 -5.68 4.60 15.86
CA LEU A 155 -6.49 5.79 16.15
C LEU A 155 -7.88 5.33 16.58
#